data_AF-A0A926E7H7-F1
#
_entry.id   AF-A0A926E7H7-F1
#
_cell.length_a   1.000
_cell.length_b   1.000
_cell.length_c   1.000
_cell.angle_alpha   90.00
_cell.angle_beta   90.00
_cell.angle_gamma   90.00
#
_symmetry.space_group_name_H-M   'P 1'
#
loop_
_entity.id
_entity.type
_entity.pdbx_description
1 polymer ?
#
loop_
_entity_poly.entity_id
_entity_poly.type
_entity_poly.pdbx_seq_one_letter_code
_entity_poly.pdbx_strand_id
1 'polypeptide(L)'
;MLQEIQYEDDLPVKVQVLQIQQYPWHVHNDIQIVYVLEGEVELKMTYARYRLTKNNVHFIHSDDVHGFRTLSNNNLVVVLSLNMDYFSKYYPHLDVQVFTTKVSENIATYKKQLALKVHMFSIISELHGKKKGYKDRIKEISHALIDALYKDFRGFTVNLESRTFEHQISHDLVQIDRISRVVGFVYMNYPYKLSLSSIAESENINSYYLSHLFQRLVGDSFRNFVSMVRVEMSEPELLTTDNSIAQVSSNVGFSNAKYYVENFKEWFGCHPKEYRQLYRSETIRQSTCLVKELPLDSINDAIESYGEIPAFTGAAQQIKSVSFDLKKASLLHRLVPDDELPKKFYRNYNPQQDCINFLKTVLKDPEAKNMPQAFIDTAVNRNGIFTFNNMKKPLYYLRRFLFAQYNTVGGHDEWYMITVNDSNVQILFFNEDAENPQNLEFDLFNMPGKYQITEHRLRADSNCLDLWRQMEYKSDLTENEKQQIQEMSAPRILWKTVSSSGSFTYSAKLDPLDIVFTEIKKTQ
;
A
#
# COMPACT_ATOMS: atom_id res chain seq x y z
N MET A 1 1.58 -32.88 0.19
CA MET A 1 1.90 -31.53 0.70
C MET A 1 0.83 -30.54 0.30
N LEU A 2 0.14 -30.73 -0.83
CA LEU A 2 -1.01 -29.90 -1.18
C LEU A 2 -2.07 -29.91 -0.07
N GLN A 3 -2.48 -28.73 0.35
CA GLN A 3 -3.56 -28.47 1.26
C GLN A 3 -4.58 -27.59 0.56
N GLU A 4 -5.85 -28.01 0.59
CA GLU A 4 -6.95 -27.22 0.04
C GLU A 4 -7.51 -26.29 1.10
N ILE A 5 -7.61 -25.01 0.78
CA ILE A 5 -8.26 -24.02 1.62
C ILE A 5 -9.74 -23.99 1.29
N GLN A 6 -10.56 -24.38 2.26
CA GLN A 6 -12.02 -24.33 2.13
C GLN A 6 -12.52 -22.92 2.43
N TYR A 7 -13.19 -22.31 1.44
CA TYR A 7 -13.81 -20.99 1.50
C TYR A 7 -15.30 -21.09 1.82
N GLU A 8 -15.84 -20.13 2.57
CA GLU A 8 -17.30 -20.02 2.72
C GLU A 8 -17.92 -19.63 1.37
N ASP A 9 -19.10 -20.18 1.05
CA ASP A 9 -19.80 -19.88 -0.21
C ASP A 9 -19.87 -18.36 -0.48
N ASP A 10 -19.62 -17.97 -1.73
CA ASP A 10 -19.60 -16.57 -2.19
C ASP A 10 -18.55 -15.65 -1.54
N LEU A 11 -17.60 -16.17 -0.76
CA LEU A 11 -16.49 -15.39 -0.22
C LEU A 11 -15.18 -15.71 -0.92
N PRO A 12 -14.49 -14.69 -1.48
CA PRO A 12 -13.21 -14.90 -2.15
C PRO A 12 -12.03 -14.94 -1.17
N VAL A 13 -12.29 -14.89 0.13
CA VAL A 13 -11.25 -14.85 1.17
C VAL A 13 -11.62 -15.69 2.36
N LYS A 14 -10.61 -16.15 3.09
CA LYS A 14 -10.74 -16.83 4.37
C LYS A 14 -9.83 -16.17 5.39
N VAL A 15 -10.33 -15.87 6.58
CA VAL A 15 -9.51 -15.41 7.70
C VAL A 15 -9.52 -16.48 8.77
N GLN A 16 -8.32 -16.83 9.26
CA GLN A 16 -8.14 -17.66 10.44
C GLN A 16 -7.34 -16.88 11.49
N VAL A 17 -7.74 -17.01 12.76
CA VAL A 17 -6.98 -16.52 13.91
C VAL A 17 -6.40 -17.74 14.60
N LEU A 18 -5.08 -17.84 14.66
CA LEU A 18 -4.38 -19.08 15.00
C LEU A 18 -3.46 -18.87 16.19
N GLN A 19 -3.53 -19.81 17.13
CA GLN A 19 -2.44 -20.13 18.05
C GLN A 19 -1.64 -21.28 17.43
N ILE A 20 -0.40 -21.00 17.06
CA ILE A 20 0.43 -21.94 16.31
C ILE A 20 1.50 -22.51 17.24
N GLN A 21 1.46 -23.82 17.51
CA GLN A 21 2.61 -24.52 18.08
C GLN A 21 3.48 -25.10 16.95
N GLN A 22 2.84 -25.82 16.03
CA GLN A 22 3.47 -26.37 14.84
C GLN A 22 2.44 -26.46 13.70
N TYR A 23 2.76 -25.86 12.57
CA TYR A 23 2.06 -26.06 11.31
C TYR A 23 3.05 -26.75 10.35
N PRO A 24 2.87 -28.06 10.09
CA PRO A 24 3.74 -28.85 9.20
C PRO A 24 3.90 -28.25 7.80
N TRP A 25 4.93 -28.69 7.09
CA TRP A 25 5.24 -28.17 5.77
C TRP A 25 4.19 -28.59 4.75
N HIS A 26 3.63 -27.62 4.06
CA HIS A 26 2.57 -27.79 3.08
C HIS A 26 2.71 -26.76 1.97
N VAL A 27 1.83 -26.89 0.98
CA VAL A 27 1.72 -26.00 -0.16
C VAL A 27 0.24 -25.83 -0.50
N HIS A 28 -0.14 -24.68 -1.02
CA HIS A 28 -1.48 -24.41 -1.51
C HIS A 28 -1.41 -23.47 -2.71
N ASN A 29 -2.51 -23.37 -3.46
CA ASN A 29 -2.58 -22.54 -4.67
C ASN A 29 -3.05 -21.11 -4.37
N ASP A 30 -3.17 -20.75 -3.09
CA ASP A 30 -3.68 -19.47 -2.63
C ASP A 30 -2.52 -18.51 -2.28
N ILE A 31 -2.82 -17.20 -2.26
CA ILE A 31 -1.93 -16.22 -1.62
C ILE A 31 -2.40 -16.03 -0.18
N GLN A 32 -1.50 -16.13 0.79
CA GLN A 32 -1.79 -15.81 2.18
C GLN A 32 -1.06 -14.56 2.66
N ILE A 33 -1.74 -13.77 3.48
CA ILE A 33 -1.19 -12.65 4.24
C ILE A 33 -1.19 -13.03 5.71
N VAL A 34 0.01 -13.16 6.28
CA VAL A 34 0.25 -13.54 7.67
C VAL A 34 0.51 -12.28 8.47
N TYR A 35 -0.16 -12.13 9.61
CA TYR A 35 0.06 -11.01 10.53
C TYR A 35 0.18 -11.52 11.97
N VAL A 36 1.32 -11.26 12.61
CA VAL A 36 1.58 -11.67 14.00
C VAL A 36 1.07 -10.59 14.96
N LEU A 37 0.00 -10.89 15.70
CA LEU A 37 -0.59 -10.01 16.70
C LEU A 37 0.14 -10.09 18.04
N GLU A 38 0.55 -11.30 18.45
CA GLU A 38 1.29 -11.54 19.69
C GLU A 38 2.32 -12.64 19.53
N GLY A 39 3.36 -12.58 20.37
CA GLY A 39 4.41 -13.58 20.42
C GLY A 39 5.28 -13.59 19.17
N GLU A 40 5.86 -14.76 18.92
CA GLU A 40 6.80 -14.97 17.84
C GLU A 40 6.65 -16.35 17.21
N VAL A 41 6.73 -16.41 15.89
CA VAL A 41 6.71 -17.65 15.11
C VAL A 41 7.86 -17.64 14.12
N GLU A 42 8.43 -18.81 13.84
CA GLU A 42 9.24 -19.00 12.64
C GLU A 42 8.35 -19.46 11.50
N LEU A 43 8.39 -18.74 10.39
CA LEU A 43 7.86 -19.15 9.10
C LEU A 43 9.00 -19.75 8.27
N LYS A 44 8.93 -21.05 7.98
CA LYS A 44 9.72 -21.68 6.91
C LYS A 44 9.04 -21.35 5.59
N MET A 45 9.78 -20.90 4.59
CA MET A 45 9.29 -20.65 3.23
C MET A 45 10.38 -21.00 2.23
N THR A 46 10.16 -22.05 1.43
CA THR A 46 11.16 -22.66 0.54
C THR A 46 12.49 -22.91 1.26
N TYR A 47 13.58 -22.22 0.87
CA TYR A 47 14.90 -22.34 1.47
C TYR A 47 15.14 -21.35 2.63
N ALA A 48 14.24 -20.37 2.81
CA ALA A 48 14.36 -19.32 3.80
C ALA A 48 13.59 -19.64 5.09
N ARG A 49 14.03 -19.01 6.18
CA ARG A 49 13.36 -19.05 7.49
C ARG A 49 13.24 -17.64 8.04
N TYR A 50 12.02 -17.23 8.34
CA TYR A 50 11.69 -15.90 8.81
C TYR A 50 11.26 -15.98 10.27
N ARG A 51 11.94 -15.22 11.14
CA ARG A 51 11.45 -14.95 12.48
C ARG A 51 10.45 -13.81 12.40
N LEU A 52 9.17 -14.10 12.58
CA LEU A 52 8.09 -13.12 12.60
C LEU A 52 7.74 -12.81 14.05
N THR A 53 7.90 -11.56 14.44
CA THR A 53 7.54 -11.05 15.77
C THR A 53 6.26 -10.22 15.71
N LYS A 54 5.71 -9.87 16.87
CA LYS A 54 4.56 -8.96 16.97
C LYS A 54 4.68 -7.78 15.99
N ASN A 55 3.58 -7.49 15.32
CA ASN A 55 3.40 -6.47 14.29
C ASN A 55 3.99 -6.76 12.90
N ASN A 56 4.72 -7.86 12.71
CA ASN A 56 5.22 -8.26 11.40
C ASN A 56 4.10 -8.79 10.50
N VAL A 57 4.16 -8.40 9.22
CA VAL A 57 3.32 -8.94 8.13
C VAL A 57 4.23 -9.70 7.17
N HIS A 58 3.79 -10.85 6.68
CA HIS A 58 4.49 -11.61 5.62
C HIS A 58 3.50 -12.14 4.57
N PHE A 59 3.97 -12.30 3.33
CA PHE A 59 3.21 -12.95 2.25
C PHE A 59 3.67 -14.39 2.07
N ILE A 60 2.76 -15.27 1.72
CA ILE A 60 3.05 -16.63 1.25
C ILE A 60 2.40 -16.74 -0.12
N HIS A 61 3.19 -17.04 -1.15
CA HIS A 61 2.71 -17.10 -2.52
C HIS A 61 2.13 -18.48 -2.84
N SER A 62 1.46 -18.57 -3.99
CA SER A 62 1.03 -19.86 -4.53
C SER A 62 2.25 -20.76 -4.71
N ASP A 63 2.08 -22.05 -4.41
CA ASP A 63 3.08 -23.09 -4.64
C ASP A 63 4.35 -23.04 -3.74
N ASP A 64 4.46 -22.05 -2.86
CA ASP A 64 5.53 -21.99 -1.86
C ASP A 64 5.38 -23.10 -0.82
N VAL A 65 6.43 -23.90 -0.64
CA VAL A 65 6.46 -24.87 0.47
C VAL A 65 6.75 -24.12 1.76
N HIS A 66 5.77 -24.08 2.65
CA HIS A 66 5.87 -23.32 3.89
C HIS A 66 5.32 -24.07 5.09
N GLY A 67 5.68 -23.60 6.28
CA GLY A 67 5.21 -24.13 7.55
C GLY A 67 5.61 -23.22 8.70
N PHE A 68 4.98 -23.42 9.86
CA PHE A 68 5.21 -22.58 11.02
C PHE A 68 5.68 -23.40 12.22
N ARG A 69 6.51 -22.80 13.06
CA ARG A 69 6.77 -23.28 14.41
C ARG A 69 6.77 -22.13 15.39
N THR A 70 6.33 -22.39 16.61
CA THR A 70 6.36 -21.39 17.66
C THR A 70 7.78 -21.09 18.13
N LEU A 71 8.06 -19.82 18.46
CA LEU A 71 9.29 -19.39 19.12
C LEU A 71 9.04 -18.84 20.53
N SER A 72 7.77 -18.66 20.91
CA SER A 72 7.35 -18.13 22.22
C SER A 72 6.30 -19.03 22.87
N ASN A 73 6.11 -18.88 24.19
CA ASN A 73 5.15 -19.70 24.95
C ASN A 73 3.68 -19.45 24.54
N ASN A 74 3.38 -18.28 23.98
CA ASN A 74 2.09 -17.93 23.42
C ASN A 74 2.31 -17.10 22.16
N ASN A 75 1.43 -17.24 21.18
CA ASN A 75 1.41 -16.43 19.97
C ASN A 75 -0.03 -16.30 19.47
N LEU A 76 -0.29 -15.25 18.70
CA LEU A 76 -1.57 -15.03 18.04
C LEU A 76 -1.29 -14.54 16.63
N VAL A 77 -1.75 -15.29 15.63
CA VAL A 77 -1.42 -15.04 14.22
C VAL A 77 -2.70 -15.01 13.41
N VAL A 78 -2.90 -13.94 12.64
CA VAL A 78 -3.96 -13.84 11.63
C VAL A 78 -3.41 -14.33 10.30
N VAL A 79 -4.14 -15.24 9.66
CA VAL A 79 -3.85 -15.72 8.30
C VAL A 79 -5.06 -15.38 7.42
N LEU A 80 -4.88 -14.44 6.48
CA LEU A 80 -5.86 -14.11 5.45
C LEU A 80 -5.47 -14.82 4.15
N SER A 81 -6.28 -15.76 3.69
CA SER A 81 -6.10 -16.48 2.42
C SER A 81 -6.97 -15.85 1.33
N LEU A 82 -6.40 -15.65 0.14
CA LEU A 82 -7.06 -15.12 -1.05
C LEU A 82 -7.32 -16.26 -2.04
N ASN A 83 -8.59 -16.44 -2.43
CA ASN A 83 -9.00 -17.50 -3.35
C ASN A 83 -8.54 -17.18 -4.78
N MET A 84 -7.57 -17.94 -5.27
CA MET A 84 -7.01 -17.71 -6.60
C MET A 84 -7.95 -18.08 -7.75
N ASP A 85 -8.87 -19.02 -7.56
CA ASP A 85 -9.92 -19.34 -8.56
C ASP A 85 -10.90 -18.18 -8.75
N TYR A 86 -11.09 -17.37 -7.71
CA TYR A 86 -11.88 -16.14 -7.80
C TYR A 86 -11.06 -15.00 -8.40
N PHE A 87 -9.89 -14.68 -7.82
CA PHE A 87 -9.17 -13.45 -8.16
C PHE A 87 -8.44 -13.48 -9.49
N SER A 88 -8.01 -14.65 -9.98
CA SER A 88 -7.37 -14.79 -11.30
C SER A 88 -8.25 -14.28 -12.46
N LYS A 89 -9.57 -14.25 -12.27
CA LYS A 89 -10.55 -13.70 -13.25
C LYS A 89 -10.48 -12.18 -13.38
N TYR A 90 -10.05 -11.49 -12.33
CA TYR A 90 -10.00 -10.02 -12.25
C TYR A 90 -8.58 -9.49 -12.34
N TYR A 91 -7.62 -10.27 -11.85
CA TYR A 91 -6.19 -9.96 -11.85
C TYR A 91 -5.44 -11.06 -12.59
N PRO A 92 -5.39 -11.00 -13.94
CA PRO A 92 -4.57 -11.93 -14.71
C PRO A 92 -3.12 -11.87 -14.21
N HIS A 93 -2.49 -13.04 -14.06
CA HIS A 93 -1.10 -13.16 -13.59
C HIS A 93 -0.85 -12.84 -12.11
N LEU A 94 -1.89 -12.84 -11.26
CA LEU A 94 -1.72 -12.67 -9.81
C LEU A 94 -0.89 -13.80 -9.18
N ASP A 95 -1.02 -15.02 -9.70
CA ASP A 95 -0.32 -16.25 -9.29
C ASP A 95 1.20 -16.16 -9.45
N VAL A 96 1.66 -15.29 -10.35
CA VAL A 96 3.08 -15.12 -10.67
C VAL A 96 3.65 -13.80 -10.17
N GLN A 97 2.88 -13.04 -9.38
CA GLN A 97 3.37 -11.83 -8.73
C GLN A 97 4.13 -12.16 -7.45
N VAL A 98 5.30 -11.54 -7.31
CA VAL A 98 6.07 -11.58 -6.06
C VAL A 98 5.81 -10.29 -5.29
N PHE A 99 5.24 -10.45 -4.11
CA PHE A 99 4.99 -9.39 -3.13
C PHE A 99 5.95 -9.52 -1.96
N THR A 100 6.48 -8.40 -1.46
CA THR A 100 7.46 -8.42 -0.36
C THR A 100 7.10 -7.40 0.71
N THR A 101 7.31 -7.75 1.98
CA THR A 101 7.09 -6.87 3.14
C THR A 101 8.37 -6.45 3.86
N LYS A 102 9.50 -7.12 3.56
CA LYS A 102 10.80 -6.87 4.20
C LYS A 102 11.42 -5.61 3.60
N VAL A 103 11.07 -4.46 4.17
CA VAL A 103 11.65 -3.17 3.79
C VAL A 103 12.60 -2.69 4.88
N SER A 104 13.61 -1.91 4.50
CA SER A 104 14.34 -1.04 5.44
C SER A 104 13.33 -0.27 6.29
N GLU A 105 13.50 -0.30 7.62
CA GLU A 105 12.62 0.34 8.61
C GLU A 105 12.52 1.86 8.38
N ASN A 106 11.64 2.28 7.47
CA ASN A 106 11.36 3.70 7.20
C ASN A 106 9.86 4.00 7.34
N ILE A 107 9.55 5.26 7.62
CA ILE A 107 8.20 5.74 7.94
C ILE A 107 7.20 5.50 6.78
N ALA A 108 7.67 5.58 5.53
CA ALA A 108 6.83 5.33 4.36
C ALA A 108 6.37 3.87 4.28
N THR A 109 7.25 2.92 4.59
CA THR A 109 6.92 1.50 4.68
C THR A 109 5.88 1.23 5.75
N TYR A 110 6.08 1.82 6.93
CA TYR A 110 5.15 1.67 8.04
C TYR A 110 3.73 2.10 7.65
N LYS A 111 3.59 3.23 6.95
CA LYS A 111 2.28 3.70 6.44
C LYS A 111 1.64 2.73 5.44
N LYS A 112 2.43 2.13 4.55
CA LYS A 112 1.94 1.11 3.60
C LYS A 112 1.47 -0.15 4.32
N GLN A 113 2.24 -0.65 5.28
CA GLN A 113 1.86 -1.79 6.10
C GLN A 113 0.61 -1.50 6.95
N LEU A 114 0.44 -0.26 7.43
CA LEU A 114 -0.78 0.15 8.14
C LEU A 114 -2.01 0.06 7.23
N ALA A 115 -1.93 0.54 5.99
CA ALA A 115 -3.04 0.43 5.03
C ALA A 115 -3.43 -1.04 4.77
N LEU A 116 -2.44 -1.93 4.65
CA LEU A 116 -2.68 -3.37 4.52
C LEU A 116 -3.43 -3.94 5.74
N LYS A 117 -2.98 -3.59 6.95
CA LYS A 117 -3.63 -3.99 8.21
C LYS A 117 -5.08 -3.50 8.26
N VAL A 118 -5.34 -2.26 7.84
CA VAL A 118 -6.71 -1.69 7.78
C VAL A 118 -7.62 -2.54 6.88
N HIS A 119 -7.16 -2.94 5.70
CA HIS A 119 -7.94 -3.83 4.83
C HIS A 119 -8.20 -5.20 5.46
N MET A 120 -7.16 -5.81 6.06
CA MET A 120 -7.32 -7.09 6.77
C MET A 120 -8.37 -6.96 7.88
N PHE A 121 -8.22 -6.00 8.80
CA PHE A 121 -9.17 -5.82 9.90
C PHE A 121 -10.57 -5.45 9.44
N SER A 122 -10.72 -4.74 8.31
CA SER A 122 -12.03 -4.47 7.71
C SER A 122 -12.70 -5.76 7.24
N ILE A 123 -11.97 -6.67 6.59
CA ILE A 123 -12.47 -8.01 6.22
C ILE A 123 -12.87 -8.80 7.45
N ILE A 124 -12.01 -8.84 8.48
CA ILE A 124 -12.28 -9.58 9.71
C ILE A 124 -13.54 -9.00 10.40
N SER A 125 -13.70 -7.68 10.41
CA SER A 125 -14.83 -6.99 11.04
C SER A 125 -16.15 -7.32 10.32
N GLU A 126 -16.13 -7.36 8.99
CA GLU A 126 -17.28 -7.81 8.19
C GLU A 126 -17.60 -9.30 8.41
N LEU A 127 -16.57 -10.16 8.51
CA LEU A 127 -16.74 -11.59 8.80
C LEU A 127 -17.29 -11.86 10.20
N HIS A 128 -16.93 -11.03 11.19
CA HIS A 128 -17.43 -11.14 12.55
C HIS A 128 -18.85 -10.58 12.67
N GLY A 129 -19.10 -9.40 12.13
CA GLY A 129 -20.40 -8.74 12.22
C GLY A 129 -21.48 -9.39 11.36
N LYS A 130 -21.10 -10.02 10.23
CA LYS A 130 -21.99 -10.65 9.22
C LYS A 130 -23.25 -9.84 8.90
N LYS A 131 -23.15 -8.51 8.91
CA LYS A 131 -24.26 -7.60 8.61
C LYS A 131 -24.71 -7.81 7.17
N LYS A 132 -25.97 -7.52 6.85
CA LYS A 132 -26.50 -7.66 5.47
C LYS A 132 -25.54 -7.00 4.45
N GLY A 133 -25.20 -7.74 3.40
CA GLY A 133 -24.23 -7.31 2.37
C GLY A 133 -22.75 -7.45 2.75
N TYR A 134 -22.41 -8.10 3.88
CA TYR A 134 -21.01 -8.27 4.29
C TYR A 134 -20.18 -9.00 3.23
N LYS A 135 -20.76 -10.00 2.54
CA LYS A 135 -20.05 -10.73 1.47
C LYS A 135 -19.63 -9.82 0.32
N ASP A 136 -20.50 -8.91 -0.09
CA ASP A 136 -20.20 -7.95 -1.17
C ASP A 136 -19.17 -6.91 -0.72
N ARG A 137 -19.29 -6.40 0.51
CA ARG A 137 -18.27 -5.51 1.09
C ARG A 137 -16.92 -6.21 1.24
N ILE A 138 -16.89 -7.48 1.63
CA ILE A 138 -15.66 -8.27 1.68
C ILE A 138 -15.04 -8.38 0.29
N LYS A 139 -15.83 -8.65 -0.76
CA LYS A 139 -15.32 -8.65 -2.14
C LYS A 139 -14.70 -7.29 -2.49
N GLU A 140 -15.40 -6.18 -2.27
CA GLU A 140 -14.90 -4.82 -2.53
C GLU A 140 -13.60 -4.52 -1.77
N ILE A 141 -13.56 -4.80 -0.47
CA ILE A 141 -12.36 -4.60 0.36
C ILE A 141 -11.21 -5.49 -0.12
N SER A 142 -11.49 -6.72 -0.53
CA SER A 142 -10.47 -7.66 -1.01
C SER A 142 -9.89 -7.23 -2.35
N HIS A 143 -10.69 -6.66 -3.25
CA HIS A 143 -10.19 -6.03 -4.47
C HIS A 143 -9.29 -4.83 -4.14
N ALA A 144 -9.72 -3.93 -3.25
CA ALA A 144 -8.90 -2.80 -2.81
C ALA A 144 -7.59 -3.24 -2.13
N LEU A 145 -7.63 -4.34 -1.37
CA LEU A 145 -6.45 -4.98 -0.79
C LEU A 145 -5.46 -5.42 -1.88
N ILE A 146 -5.92 -6.14 -2.89
CA ILE A 146 -5.06 -6.60 -4.00
C ILE A 146 -4.50 -5.40 -4.77
N ASP A 147 -5.30 -4.37 -5.03
CA ASP A 147 -4.84 -3.13 -5.67
C ASP A 147 -3.72 -2.46 -4.86
N ALA A 148 -3.82 -2.47 -3.53
CA ALA A 148 -2.77 -1.99 -2.63
C ALA A 148 -1.51 -2.87 -2.72
N LEU A 149 -1.64 -4.20 -2.81
CA LEU A 149 -0.51 -5.11 -3.04
C LEU A 149 0.23 -4.76 -4.33
N TYR A 150 -0.52 -4.56 -5.42
CA TYR A 150 0.05 -4.19 -6.71
C TYR A 150 0.80 -2.85 -6.67
N LYS A 151 0.21 -1.87 -6.00
CA LYS A 151 0.75 -0.51 -5.94
C LYS A 151 1.96 -0.39 -5.02
N ASP A 152 1.90 -1.00 -3.84
CA ASP A 152 2.77 -0.63 -2.73
C ASP A 152 3.75 -1.74 -2.32
N PHE A 153 3.53 -3.00 -2.75
CA PHE A 153 4.28 -4.18 -2.30
C PHE A 153 4.92 -4.99 -3.44
N ARG A 154 4.85 -4.51 -4.70
CA ARG A 154 5.62 -5.09 -5.82
C ARG A 154 7.05 -4.57 -5.83
N GLY A 155 7.94 -5.39 -6.40
CA GLY A 155 9.36 -5.09 -6.52
C GLY A 155 10.17 -5.77 -5.41
N PHE A 156 11.20 -6.49 -5.82
CA PHE A 156 12.08 -7.19 -4.90
C PHE A 156 13.50 -7.25 -5.45
N THR A 157 14.45 -7.38 -4.53
CA THR A 157 15.82 -7.77 -4.79
C THR A 157 16.11 -9.04 -3.98
N VAL A 158 16.88 -9.95 -4.56
CA VAL A 158 17.34 -11.15 -3.88
C VAL A 158 18.60 -10.81 -3.08
N ASN A 159 18.51 -10.91 -1.76
CA ASN A 159 19.70 -10.84 -0.92
C ASN A 159 20.36 -12.22 -0.89
N LEU A 160 21.49 -12.37 -1.58
CA LEU A 160 22.20 -13.64 -1.72
C LEU A 160 22.81 -14.15 -0.40
N GLU A 161 23.13 -13.25 0.53
CA GLU A 161 23.70 -13.62 1.84
C GLU A 161 22.64 -14.21 2.76
N SER A 162 21.52 -13.49 2.92
CA SER A 162 20.40 -13.96 3.75
C SER A 162 19.48 -14.95 3.03
N ARG A 163 19.61 -15.08 1.71
CA ARG A 163 18.72 -15.85 0.82
C ARG A 163 17.27 -15.46 1.03
N THR A 164 17.01 -14.16 1.06
CA THR A 164 15.65 -13.64 1.22
C THR A 164 15.32 -12.63 0.13
N PHE A 165 14.04 -12.52 -0.20
CA PHE A 165 13.53 -11.44 -1.02
C PHE A 165 13.35 -10.18 -0.16
N GLU A 166 14.02 -9.11 -0.55
CA GLU A 166 13.94 -7.81 0.09
C GLU A 166 13.16 -6.85 -0.79
N HIS A 167 12.32 -6.02 -0.17
CA HIS A 167 11.50 -5.07 -0.91
C HIS A 167 12.35 -3.96 -1.49
N GLN A 168 12.26 -3.77 -2.80
CA GLN A 168 12.98 -2.70 -3.49
C GLN A 168 11.99 -1.62 -3.95
N ILE A 169 12.14 -0.43 -3.39
CA ILE A 169 11.43 0.77 -3.87
C ILE A 169 12.18 1.29 -5.10
N SER A 170 11.76 0.90 -6.29
CA SER A 170 12.22 1.54 -7.52
C SER A 170 11.29 2.68 -7.93
N HIS A 171 11.86 3.78 -8.39
CA HIS A 171 11.12 4.98 -8.82
C HIS A 171 10.63 4.88 -10.28
N ASP A 172 11.03 3.83 -11.00
CA ASP A 172 10.61 3.57 -12.38
C ASP A 172 9.63 2.38 -12.41
N LEU A 173 8.34 2.69 -12.33
CA LEU A 173 7.25 1.71 -12.35
C LEU A 173 7.24 0.88 -13.63
N VAL A 174 7.66 1.44 -14.77
CA VAL A 174 7.68 0.73 -16.06
C VAL A 174 8.72 -0.39 -16.03
N GLN A 175 9.88 -0.14 -15.42
CA GLN A 175 10.91 -1.15 -15.25
C GLN A 175 10.50 -2.23 -14.23
N ILE A 176 9.82 -1.86 -13.14
CA ILE A 176 9.29 -2.85 -12.16
C ILE A 176 8.27 -3.75 -12.82
N ASP A 177 7.32 -3.18 -13.57
CA ASP A 177 6.29 -3.97 -14.27
C ASP A 177 6.92 -4.92 -15.29
N ARG A 178 7.94 -4.45 -16.02
CA ARG A 178 8.71 -5.27 -16.96
C ARG A 178 9.41 -6.43 -16.26
N ILE A 179 10.14 -6.17 -15.18
CA ILE A 179 10.81 -7.23 -14.44
C ILE A 179 9.80 -8.19 -13.80
N SER A 180 8.66 -7.70 -13.31
CA SER A 180 7.60 -8.54 -12.76
C SER A 180 7.03 -9.50 -13.81
N ARG A 181 6.83 -9.04 -15.06
CA ARG A 181 6.43 -9.92 -16.18
C ARG A 181 7.49 -10.95 -16.51
N VAL A 182 8.77 -10.56 -16.55
CA VAL A 182 9.88 -11.48 -16.82
C VAL A 182 10.01 -12.53 -15.73
N VAL A 183 9.94 -12.13 -14.46
CA VAL A 183 9.93 -13.05 -13.31
C VAL A 183 8.76 -14.01 -13.38
N GLY A 184 7.56 -13.50 -13.64
CA GLY A 184 6.38 -14.36 -13.76
C GLY A 184 6.49 -15.34 -14.93
N PHE A 185 7.04 -14.91 -16.06
CA PHE A 185 7.33 -15.80 -17.18
C PHE A 185 8.30 -16.93 -16.80
N VAL A 186 9.32 -16.65 -15.98
CA VAL A 186 10.24 -17.68 -15.47
C VAL A 186 9.48 -18.68 -14.60
N TYR A 187 8.69 -18.22 -13.63
CA TYR A 187 7.91 -19.14 -12.77
C TYR A 187 6.90 -19.99 -13.56
N MET A 188 6.30 -19.47 -14.63
CA MET A 188 5.40 -20.26 -15.47
C MET A 188 6.12 -21.30 -16.36
N ASN A 189 7.39 -21.05 -16.69
CA ASN A 189 8.10 -21.80 -17.74
C ASN A 189 9.43 -22.42 -17.27
N TYR A 190 9.72 -22.43 -15.97
CA TYR A 190 10.99 -22.91 -15.42
C TYR A 190 11.40 -24.32 -15.87
N PRO A 191 10.49 -25.30 -16.11
CA PRO A 191 10.90 -26.64 -16.54
C PRO A 191 11.50 -26.63 -17.96
N TYR A 192 11.16 -25.63 -18.78
CA TYR A 192 11.54 -25.56 -20.17
C TYR A 192 12.84 -24.77 -20.39
N LYS A 193 13.39 -24.85 -21.60
CA LYS A 193 14.56 -24.06 -21.99
C LYS A 193 14.17 -22.59 -22.12
N LEU A 194 14.69 -21.77 -21.21
CA LEU A 194 14.49 -20.31 -21.22
C LEU A 194 15.67 -19.61 -21.89
N SER A 195 15.39 -18.74 -22.85
CA SER A 195 16.40 -17.89 -23.49
C SER A 195 16.16 -16.42 -23.12
N LEU A 196 17.19 -15.78 -22.56
CA LEU A 196 17.15 -14.35 -22.26
C LEU A 196 16.88 -13.52 -23.53
N SER A 197 17.40 -13.95 -24.69
CA SER A 197 17.19 -13.24 -25.96
C SER A 197 15.72 -13.26 -26.38
N SER A 198 15.08 -14.43 -26.31
CA SER A 198 13.67 -14.59 -26.69
C SER A 198 12.74 -13.83 -25.75
N ILE A 199 13.06 -13.79 -24.45
CA ILE A 199 12.29 -13.02 -23.48
C ILE A 199 12.49 -11.51 -23.70
N ALA A 200 13.72 -11.08 -24.01
CA ALA A 200 14.00 -9.69 -24.35
C ALA A 200 13.23 -9.23 -25.60
N GLU A 201 13.18 -10.09 -26.62
CA GLU A 201 12.40 -9.86 -27.84
C GLU A 201 10.90 -9.72 -27.54
N SER A 202 10.31 -10.57 -26.71
CA SER A 202 8.89 -10.43 -26.29
C SER A 202 8.61 -9.16 -25.49
N GLU A 203 9.64 -8.62 -24.83
CA GLU A 203 9.59 -7.36 -24.11
C GLU A 203 9.99 -6.15 -24.99
N ASN A 204 10.23 -6.34 -26.28
CA ASN A 204 10.64 -5.30 -27.24
C ASN A 204 11.94 -4.57 -26.83
N ILE A 205 12.91 -5.30 -26.28
CA ILE A 205 14.23 -4.78 -25.88
C ILE A 205 15.34 -5.75 -26.30
N ASN A 206 16.59 -5.27 -26.30
CA ASN A 206 17.72 -6.15 -26.55
C ASN A 206 18.12 -6.93 -25.28
N SER A 207 18.76 -8.09 -25.48
CA SER A 207 19.17 -9.00 -24.41
C SER A 207 20.19 -8.38 -23.45
N TYR A 208 21.07 -7.50 -23.94
CA TYR A 208 22.05 -6.79 -23.11
C TYR A 208 21.34 -5.89 -22.09
N TYR A 209 20.36 -5.09 -22.55
CA TYR A 209 19.56 -4.24 -21.68
C TYR A 209 18.77 -5.05 -20.67
N LEU A 210 18.11 -6.15 -21.09
CA LEU A 210 17.39 -7.00 -20.15
C LEU A 210 18.32 -7.62 -19.11
N SER A 211 19.51 -8.09 -19.51
CA SER A 211 20.50 -8.66 -18.59
C SER A 211 20.88 -7.67 -17.49
N HIS A 212 21.25 -6.44 -17.88
CA HIS A 212 21.64 -5.39 -16.93
C HIS A 212 20.48 -4.93 -16.06
N LEU A 213 19.28 -4.79 -16.64
CA LEU A 213 18.10 -4.41 -15.90
C LEU A 213 17.73 -5.47 -14.86
N PHE A 214 17.75 -6.74 -15.24
CA PHE A 214 17.45 -7.86 -14.37
C PHE A 214 18.45 -7.94 -13.22
N GLN A 215 19.75 -7.88 -13.51
CA GLN A 215 20.79 -7.88 -12.48
C GLN A 215 20.66 -6.68 -11.53
N ARG A 216 20.33 -5.50 -12.04
CA ARG A 216 20.16 -4.30 -11.22
C ARG A 216 18.96 -4.36 -10.28
N LEU A 217 17.82 -4.86 -10.75
CA LEU A 217 16.58 -4.87 -9.98
C LEU A 217 16.43 -6.13 -9.13
N VAL A 218 16.66 -7.31 -9.73
CA VAL A 218 16.56 -8.59 -9.03
C VAL A 218 17.79 -8.86 -8.17
N GLY A 219 18.94 -8.23 -8.45
CA GLY A 219 20.17 -8.37 -7.67
C GLY A 219 21.05 -9.55 -8.06
N ASP A 220 20.61 -10.37 -9.02
CA ASP A 220 21.33 -11.54 -9.51
C ASP A 220 21.15 -11.71 -11.02
N SER A 221 22.01 -12.50 -11.65
CA SER A 221 21.90 -12.79 -13.08
C SER A 221 20.64 -13.58 -13.40
N PHE A 222 20.06 -13.36 -14.59
CA PHE A 222 18.90 -14.11 -15.06
C PHE A 222 19.10 -15.63 -14.98
N ARG A 223 20.29 -16.13 -15.35
CA ARG A 223 20.61 -17.55 -15.30
C ARG A 223 20.58 -18.12 -13.88
N ASN A 224 21.15 -17.39 -12.92
CA ASN A 224 21.14 -17.83 -11.52
C ASN A 224 19.72 -17.80 -10.96
N PHE A 225 18.94 -16.76 -11.29
CA PHE A 225 17.54 -16.69 -10.91
C PHE A 225 16.71 -17.86 -11.46
N VAL A 226 16.85 -18.22 -12.75
CA VAL A 226 16.19 -19.42 -13.30
C VAL A 226 16.62 -20.68 -12.53
N SER A 227 17.91 -20.80 -12.20
CA SER A 227 18.41 -21.98 -11.48
C SER A 227 17.87 -22.04 -10.04
N MET A 228 17.75 -20.89 -9.38
CA MET A 228 17.12 -20.73 -8.07
C MET A 228 15.65 -21.16 -8.10
N VAL A 229 14.85 -20.62 -9.03
CA VAL A 229 13.43 -20.99 -9.18
C VAL A 229 13.29 -22.50 -9.41
N ARG A 230 14.14 -23.11 -10.23
CA ARG A 230 14.08 -24.55 -10.47
C ARG A 230 14.37 -25.39 -9.22
N VAL A 231 15.31 -24.97 -8.36
CA VAL A 231 15.58 -25.69 -7.10
C VAL A 231 14.47 -25.49 -6.09
N GLU A 232 13.91 -24.27 -6.00
CA GLU A 232 12.71 -23.96 -5.23
C GLU A 232 11.54 -24.87 -5.62
N MET A 233 11.19 -24.88 -6.91
CA MET A 233 10.08 -25.69 -7.44
C MET A 233 10.35 -27.21 -7.40
N SER A 234 11.58 -27.64 -7.12
CA SER A 234 11.91 -29.05 -6.94
C SER A 234 11.56 -29.60 -5.56
N GLU A 235 11.44 -28.72 -4.56
CA GLU A 235 11.22 -29.12 -3.17
C GLU A 235 9.93 -29.95 -2.99
N PRO A 236 8.78 -29.59 -3.61
CA PRO A 236 7.57 -30.39 -3.52
C PRO A 236 7.75 -31.85 -3.94
N GLU A 237 8.33 -32.07 -5.11
CA GLU A 237 8.58 -33.40 -5.66
C GLU A 237 9.60 -34.15 -4.79
N LEU A 238 10.64 -33.45 -4.33
CA LEU A 238 11.71 -34.02 -3.51
C LEU A 238 11.18 -34.59 -2.19
N LEU A 239 10.24 -33.91 -1.54
CA LEU A 239 9.68 -34.31 -0.24
C LEU A 239 8.50 -35.29 -0.36
N THR A 240 7.79 -35.31 -1.48
CA THR A 240 6.55 -36.12 -1.62
C THR A 240 6.72 -37.42 -2.38
N THR A 241 7.77 -37.55 -3.19
CA THR A 241 7.99 -38.71 -4.05
C THR A 241 9.28 -39.45 -3.69
N ASP A 242 9.44 -40.64 -4.26
CA ASP A 242 10.70 -41.42 -4.19
C ASP A 242 11.55 -41.27 -5.47
N ASN A 243 11.23 -40.29 -6.32
CA ASN A 243 11.99 -40.02 -7.54
C ASN A 243 13.47 -39.84 -7.22
N SER A 244 14.35 -40.39 -8.05
CA SER A 244 15.79 -40.20 -7.90
C SER A 244 16.15 -38.72 -8.07
N ILE A 245 17.27 -38.30 -7.49
CA ILE A 245 17.75 -36.91 -7.62
C ILE A 245 17.95 -36.53 -9.10
N ALA A 246 18.32 -37.48 -9.95
CA ALA A 246 18.43 -37.26 -11.39
C ALA A 246 17.06 -37.03 -12.06
N GLN A 247 16.01 -37.76 -11.66
CA GLN A 247 14.66 -37.55 -12.16
C GLN A 247 14.10 -36.20 -11.72
N VAL A 248 14.19 -35.86 -10.43
CA VAL A 248 13.76 -34.56 -9.90
C VAL A 248 14.46 -33.42 -10.65
N SER A 249 15.79 -33.52 -10.80
CA SER A 249 16.58 -32.56 -11.58
C SER A 249 16.07 -32.40 -13.02
N SER A 250 15.74 -33.50 -13.69
CA SER A 250 15.24 -33.46 -15.07
C SER A 250 13.85 -32.83 -15.15
N ASN A 251 12.98 -33.15 -14.19
CA ASN A 251 11.59 -32.67 -14.15
C ASN A 251 11.52 -31.15 -13.96
N VAL A 252 12.44 -30.58 -13.17
CA VAL A 252 12.54 -29.12 -13.00
C VAL A 252 13.43 -28.43 -14.05
N GLY A 253 13.84 -29.13 -15.11
CA GLY A 253 14.49 -28.52 -16.28
C GLY A 253 16.01 -28.33 -16.21
N PHE A 254 16.70 -28.94 -15.24
CA PHE A 254 18.17 -28.97 -15.25
C PHE A 254 18.69 -29.96 -16.29
N SER A 255 19.69 -29.55 -17.07
CA SER A 255 20.35 -30.41 -18.07
C SER A 255 21.27 -31.47 -17.46
N ASN A 256 21.65 -31.30 -16.19
CA ASN A 256 22.56 -32.20 -15.49
C ASN A 256 22.26 -32.21 -13.98
N ALA A 257 22.11 -33.41 -13.41
CA ALA A 257 21.90 -33.62 -11.99
C ALA A 257 23.00 -33.04 -11.11
N LYS A 258 24.26 -33.02 -11.58
CA LYS A 258 25.36 -32.40 -10.81
C LYS A 258 25.13 -30.91 -10.60
N TYR A 259 24.71 -30.19 -11.65
CA TYR A 259 24.45 -28.76 -11.57
C TYR A 259 23.23 -28.46 -10.70
N TYR A 260 22.18 -29.30 -10.76
CA TYR A 260 21.05 -29.24 -9.82
C TYR A 260 21.52 -29.39 -8.37
N VAL A 261 22.33 -30.40 -8.06
CA VAL A 261 22.83 -30.64 -6.69
C VAL A 261 23.67 -29.47 -6.18
N GLU A 262 24.51 -28.87 -7.04
CA GLU A 262 25.31 -27.68 -6.69
C GLU A 262 24.41 -26.49 -6.35
N ASN A 263 23.44 -26.15 -7.21
CA ASN A 263 22.50 -25.05 -6.95
C ASN A 263 21.60 -25.35 -5.73
N PHE A 264 21.15 -26.59 -5.55
CA PHE A 264 20.33 -26.94 -4.40
C PHE A 264 21.11 -26.79 -3.10
N LYS A 265 22.37 -27.23 -3.06
CA LYS A 265 23.25 -27.00 -1.90
C LYS A 265 23.49 -25.52 -1.65
N GLU A 266 23.66 -24.75 -2.71
CA GLU A 266 23.84 -23.29 -2.63
C GLU A 266 22.64 -22.63 -1.96
N TRP A 267 21.40 -22.99 -2.32
CA TRP A 267 20.20 -22.35 -1.77
C TRP A 267 19.70 -22.98 -0.46
N PHE A 268 19.65 -24.30 -0.37
CA PHE A 268 19.12 -25.04 0.79
C PHE A 268 20.19 -25.44 1.82
N GLY A 269 21.48 -25.20 1.54
CA GLY A 269 22.58 -25.44 2.47
C GLY A 269 23.02 -26.90 2.64
N CYS A 270 22.31 -27.86 2.04
CA CYS A 270 22.63 -29.29 2.15
C CYS A 270 22.31 -30.06 0.86
N HIS A 271 22.72 -31.33 0.78
CA HIS A 271 22.48 -32.14 -0.41
C HIS A 271 20.97 -32.50 -0.54
N PRO A 272 20.35 -32.52 -1.75
CA PRO A 272 18.92 -32.84 -1.91
C PRO A 272 18.48 -34.15 -1.24
N LYS A 273 19.31 -35.20 -1.34
CA LYS A 273 19.06 -36.50 -0.68
C LYS A 273 19.02 -36.38 0.85
N GLU A 274 19.91 -35.57 1.42
CA GLU A 274 19.97 -35.31 2.86
C GLU A 274 18.76 -34.47 3.29
N TYR A 275 18.43 -33.42 2.53
CA TYR A 275 17.23 -32.62 2.74
C TYR A 275 15.95 -33.47 2.79
N ARG A 276 15.80 -34.39 1.84
CA ARG A 276 14.69 -35.37 1.84
C ARG A 276 14.66 -36.20 3.11
N GLN A 277 15.81 -36.70 3.56
CA GLN A 277 15.87 -37.53 4.77
C GLN A 277 15.52 -36.75 6.04
N LEU A 278 15.97 -35.49 6.13
CA LEU A 278 15.75 -34.65 7.30
C LEU A 278 14.32 -34.14 7.40
N TYR A 279 13.69 -33.78 6.28
CA TYR A 279 12.47 -32.96 6.30
C TYR A 279 11.21 -33.63 5.74
N ARG A 280 11.30 -34.85 5.20
CA ARG A 280 10.09 -35.57 4.73
C ARG A 280 9.08 -35.81 5.86
N SER A 281 9.57 -36.06 7.07
CA SER A 281 8.75 -36.20 8.27
C SER A 281 8.07 -34.91 8.69
N GLU A 282 8.61 -33.74 8.35
CA GLU A 282 8.06 -32.41 8.71
C GLU A 282 6.85 -32.02 7.86
N THR A 283 6.54 -32.78 6.81
CA THR A 283 5.43 -32.48 5.90
C THR A 283 4.07 -32.75 6.55
N ILE A 284 3.02 -32.04 6.13
CA ILE A 284 1.65 -32.20 6.64
C ILE A 284 1.06 -33.61 6.49
N ARG A 285 1.69 -34.46 5.66
CA ARG A 285 1.30 -35.87 5.53
C ARG A 285 1.87 -36.77 6.63
N GLN A 286 2.95 -36.35 7.29
CA GLN A 286 3.73 -37.18 8.23
C GLN A 286 3.86 -36.54 9.62
N SER A 287 3.72 -35.23 9.72
CA SER A 287 3.73 -34.49 10.99
C SER A 287 2.32 -34.08 11.42
N THR A 288 2.12 -34.05 12.73
CA THR A 288 0.88 -33.58 13.34
C THR A 288 0.76 -32.06 13.23
N CYS A 289 -0.40 -31.58 12.79
CA CYS A 289 -0.73 -30.16 12.86
C CYS A 289 -1.19 -29.80 14.28
N LEU A 290 -0.41 -28.94 14.95
CA LEU A 290 -0.65 -28.45 16.31
C LEU A 290 -0.97 -26.95 16.23
N VAL A 291 -2.13 -26.66 15.64
CA VAL A 291 -2.68 -25.32 15.51
C VAL A 291 -4.05 -25.29 16.16
N LYS A 292 -4.31 -24.27 16.94
CA LYS A 292 -5.63 -24.00 17.50
C LYS A 292 -6.21 -22.77 16.81
N GLU A 293 -7.28 -22.97 16.05
CA GLU A 293 -8.06 -21.87 15.51
C GLU A 293 -8.94 -21.27 16.61
N LEU A 294 -8.91 -19.95 16.71
CA LEU A 294 -9.62 -19.16 17.70
C LEU A 294 -10.74 -18.34 17.04
N PRO A 295 -11.79 -18.00 17.80
CA PRO A 295 -12.80 -17.05 17.35
C PRO A 295 -12.20 -15.71 16.93
N LEU A 296 -12.80 -15.04 15.93
CA LEU A 296 -12.27 -13.79 15.39
C LEU A 296 -12.12 -12.68 16.42
N ASP A 297 -12.96 -12.64 17.45
CA ASP A 297 -12.93 -11.69 18.57
C ASP A 297 -11.79 -11.92 19.57
N SER A 298 -11.07 -13.04 19.46
CA SER A 298 -9.88 -13.31 20.28
C SER A 298 -8.73 -12.34 20.00
N ILE A 299 -8.82 -11.54 18.94
CA ILE A 299 -7.82 -10.52 18.58
C ILE A 299 -7.99 -9.20 19.34
N ASN A 300 -9.12 -8.97 20.01
CA ASN A 300 -9.48 -7.66 20.59
C ASN A 300 -8.44 -7.12 21.57
N ASP A 301 -7.89 -8.00 22.42
CA ASP A 301 -6.89 -7.62 23.43
C ASP A 301 -5.48 -7.46 22.83
N ALA A 302 -5.25 -8.07 21.67
CA ALA A 302 -3.96 -8.14 21.00
C ALA A 302 -3.74 -7.00 19.99
N ILE A 303 -4.82 -6.44 19.46
CA ILE A 303 -4.78 -5.27 18.59
C ILE A 303 -4.37 -4.06 19.44
N GLU A 304 -3.22 -3.46 19.12
CA GLU A 304 -2.88 -2.14 19.65
C GLU A 304 -3.98 -1.15 19.25
N SER A 305 -4.42 -0.29 20.18
CA SER A 305 -5.35 0.81 19.90
C SER A 305 -4.72 1.81 18.92
N TYR A 306 -4.67 1.46 17.64
CA TYR A 306 -4.44 2.39 16.57
C TYR A 306 -5.70 3.27 16.48
N GLY A 307 -5.57 4.56 16.80
CA GLY A 307 -6.69 5.51 16.78
C GLY A 307 -7.40 5.69 15.43
N GLU A 308 -7.05 4.90 14.41
CA GLU A 308 -7.56 4.95 13.03
C GLU A 308 -7.97 3.58 12.44
N ILE A 309 -7.96 2.47 13.21
CA ILE A 309 -8.51 1.18 12.73
C ILE A 309 -9.99 1.08 13.14
N PRO A 310 -10.92 0.61 12.28
CA PRO A 310 -12.29 0.31 12.69
C PRO A 310 -12.24 -0.71 13.81
N ALA A 311 -12.51 -0.26 15.04
CA ALA A 311 -12.41 -1.08 16.23
C ALA A 311 -13.25 -2.35 16.06
N PHE A 312 -12.58 -3.49 16.18
CA PHE A 312 -13.20 -4.78 16.33
C PHE A 312 -13.97 -4.75 17.65
N THR A 313 -15.27 -4.46 17.58
CA THR A 313 -16.12 -4.27 18.75
C THR A 313 -17.19 -5.35 18.77
N GLY A 314 -16.80 -6.49 19.32
CA GLY A 314 -17.70 -7.54 19.78
C GLY A 314 -16.89 -8.58 20.55
N ALA A 315 -17.17 -8.94 21.81
CA ALA A 315 -18.08 -8.37 22.79
C ALA A 315 -17.67 -8.87 24.19
N ALA A 316 -17.38 -7.96 25.13
CA ALA A 316 -17.61 -8.19 26.55
C ALA A 316 -17.89 -6.85 27.26
N GLN A 317 -19.19 -6.51 27.34
CA GLN A 317 -19.90 -5.72 28.36
C GLN A 317 -19.18 -4.45 28.90
N GLN A 318 -19.64 -3.20 28.73
CA GLN A 318 -20.96 -2.61 28.51
C GLN A 318 -20.76 -1.28 27.74
N ILE A 319 -21.63 -0.98 26.76
CA ILE A 319 -22.40 0.28 26.60
C ILE A 319 -23.13 0.22 25.24
N LYS A 320 -24.47 0.14 25.34
CA LYS A 320 -25.58 0.31 24.38
C LYS A 320 -25.32 0.32 22.86
N SER A 321 -25.92 -0.69 22.20
CA SER A 321 -26.06 -0.95 20.76
C SER A 321 -26.94 0.05 19.97
N VAL A 322 -26.74 0.13 18.64
CA VAL A 322 -27.83 0.28 17.64
C VAL A 322 -27.50 -0.52 16.35
N SER A 323 -28.46 -1.34 15.89
CA SER A 323 -28.49 -2.09 14.62
C SER A 323 -29.15 -1.29 13.48
N PHE A 324 -28.74 -1.48 12.22
CA PHE A 324 -29.28 -0.75 11.04
C PHE A 324 -29.70 -1.70 9.90
N ASP A 325 -30.94 -1.54 9.41
CA ASP A 325 -31.60 -2.34 8.37
C ASP A 325 -31.60 -1.61 7.01
N LEU A 326 -30.99 -2.23 5.98
CA LEU A 326 -30.80 -1.68 4.63
C LEU A 326 -32.03 -1.79 3.69
N LYS A 327 -33.17 -2.33 4.11
CA LYS A 327 -34.45 -2.16 3.37
C LYS A 327 -35.35 -1.05 3.96
N LYS A 328 -34.91 -0.43 5.06
CA LYS A 328 -35.33 0.91 5.50
C LYS A 328 -34.32 1.99 5.10
N ALA A 329 -33.57 1.79 4.01
CA ALA A 329 -32.72 2.84 3.44
C ALA A 329 -33.51 4.06 2.90
N SER A 330 -34.84 4.05 2.99
CA SER A 330 -35.71 5.22 2.83
C SER A 330 -36.16 5.87 4.15
N LEU A 331 -35.78 5.34 5.32
CA LEU A 331 -36.21 5.83 6.63
C LEU A 331 -35.16 5.50 7.71
N LEU A 332 -33.99 6.12 7.63
CA LEU A 332 -33.26 6.53 8.82
C LEU A 332 -32.83 7.98 8.59
N HIS A 333 -33.69 8.85 9.12
CA HIS A 333 -33.35 10.09 9.76
C HIS A 333 -31.82 10.29 9.80
N ARG A 334 -31.32 11.34 9.14
CA ARG A 334 -31.30 12.61 9.85
C ARG A 334 -31.16 12.34 11.36
N LEU A 335 -29.96 11.97 11.82
CA LEU A 335 -29.40 12.96 12.73
C LEU A 335 -29.35 14.21 11.86
N VAL A 336 -30.47 14.95 11.90
CA VAL A 336 -30.39 16.39 11.99
C VAL A 336 -29.24 16.49 12.98
N PRO A 337 -28.01 16.86 12.55
CA PRO A 337 -27.15 17.50 13.51
C PRO A 337 -28.14 18.44 14.19
N ASP A 338 -28.46 18.26 15.48
CA ASP A 338 -29.25 19.25 16.24
C ASP A 338 -28.97 20.57 15.56
N ASP A 339 -29.88 21.25 14.80
CA ASP A 339 -29.46 22.10 13.63
C ASP A 339 -28.34 23.11 14.03
N GLU A 340 -28.22 23.33 15.32
CA GLU A 340 -27.09 23.87 16.06
C GLU A 340 -25.72 23.14 16.09
N LEU A 341 -25.46 21.87 15.72
CA LEU A 341 -24.23 21.12 16.06
C LEU A 341 -23.07 21.47 15.10
N PRO A 342 -23.17 21.39 13.76
CA PRO A 342 -22.20 21.98 12.84
C PRO A 342 -22.12 23.49 13.04
N LYS A 343 -23.26 24.13 13.34
CA LYS A 343 -23.32 25.57 13.63
C LYS A 343 -22.53 25.96 14.88
N LYS A 344 -22.56 25.15 15.95
CA LYS A 344 -21.77 25.27 17.19
C LYS A 344 -20.32 24.84 16.95
N PHE A 345 -20.11 23.77 16.18
CA PHE A 345 -18.81 23.15 15.97
C PHE A 345 -17.92 23.96 15.02
N TYR A 346 -18.46 24.50 13.93
CA TYR A 346 -17.73 25.38 13.02
C TYR A 346 -17.93 26.87 13.32
N ARG A 347 -18.56 27.18 14.46
CA ARG A 347 -18.67 28.57 14.93
C ARG A 347 -17.28 29.15 15.14
N ASN A 348 -17.02 30.30 14.52
CA ASN A 348 -15.74 31.02 14.59
C ASN A 348 -14.53 30.18 14.15
N TYR A 349 -14.76 29.11 13.38
CA TYR A 349 -13.70 28.29 12.84
C TYR A 349 -13.26 28.83 11.48
N ASN A 350 -11.96 29.04 11.32
CA ASN A 350 -11.36 29.48 10.07
C ASN A 350 -10.48 28.34 9.51
N PRO A 351 -10.98 27.55 8.54
CA PRO A 351 -10.22 26.44 7.95
C PRO A 351 -8.99 26.90 7.15
N GLN A 352 -8.99 28.15 6.68
CA GLN A 352 -7.87 28.71 5.94
C GLN A 352 -6.71 29.07 6.88
N GLN A 353 -7.02 29.60 8.08
CA GLN A 353 -6.01 29.89 9.10
C GLN A 353 -5.29 28.61 9.56
N ASP A 354 -5.99 27.48 9.67
CA ASP A 354 -5.37 26.19 9.97
C ASP A 354 -4.37 25.76 8.88
N CYS A 355 -4.71 26.00 7.62
CA CYS A 355 -3.82 25.73 6.49
C CYS A 355 -2.54 26.56 6.58
N ILE A 356 -2.65 27.84 6.94
CA ILE A 356 -1.50 28.74 7.14
C ILE A 356 -0.66 28.31 8.33
N ASN A 357 -1.28 28.00 9.47
CA ASN A 357 -0.58 27.52 10.67
C ASN A 357 0.19 26.22 10.38
N PHE A 358 -0.42 25.33 9.60
CA PHE A 358 0.21 24.11 9.15
C PHE A 358 1.36 24.39 8.19
N LEU A 359 1.19 25.28 7.21
CA LEU A 359 2.25 25.69 6.28
C LEU A 359 3.45 26.29 7.01
N LYS A 360 3.23 27.17 7.98
CA LYS A 360 4.32 27.71 8.82
C LYS A 360 5.09 26.61 9.55
N THR A 361 4.43 25.50 9.89
CA THR A 361 5.10 24.34 10.48
C THR A 361 5.95 23.61 9.45
N VAL A 362 5.42 23.43 8.23
CA VAL A 362 6.16 22.84 7.11
C VAL A 362 7.37 23.70 6.73
N LEU A 363 7.24 25.02 6.72
CA LEU A 363 8.31 25.94 6.31
C LEU A 363 9.49 26.00 7.30
N LYS A 364 9.31 25.53 8.55
CA LYS A 364 10.41 25.35 9.51
C LYS A 364 11.35 24.21 9.12
N ASP A 365 10.81 23.19 8.44
CA ASP A 365 11.57 22.05 7.93
C ASP A 365 10.91 21.53 6.64
N PRO A 366 11.14 22.21 5.51
CA PRO A 366 10.49 21.86 4.24
C PRO A 366 10.87 20.47 3.73
N GLU A 367 12.02 19.94 4.15
CA GLU A 367 12.52 18.63 3.73
C GLU A 367 11.82 17.49 4.47
N ALA A 368 11.35 17.71 5.71
CA ALA A 368 10.66 16.68 6.50
C ALA A 368 9.28 16.26 5.95
N LYS A 369 8.63 17.09 5.10
CA LYS A 369 7.34 16.79 4.44
C LYS A 369 6.27 16.20 5.38
N ASN A 370 6.19 16.70 6.61
CA ASN A 370 5.20 16.26 7.61
C ASN A 370 3.78 16.62 7.15
N MET A 371 2.84 15.65 7.14
CA MET A 371 1.47 15.83 6.65
C MET A 371 0.42 15.65 7.76
N PRO A 372 -0.75 16.32 7.68
CA PRO A 372 -1.83 16.10 8.64
C PRO A 372 -2.35 14.67 8.53
N GLN A 373 -2.61 14.03 9.68
CA GLN A 373 -2.98 12.61 9.76
C GLN A 373 -4.50 12.38 9.68
N ALA A 374 -5.32 13.31 10.21
CA ALA A 374 -6.76 13.11 10.33
C ALA A 374 -7.52 13.24 9.00
N PHE A 375 -8.36 12.25 8.70
CA PHE A 375 -9.12 12.19 7.44
C PHE A 375 -10.42 13.01 7.48
N ILE A 376 -11.27 12.82 8.48
CA ILE A 376 -12.56 13.52 8.63
C ILE A 376 -12.61 14.29 9.96
N ASP A 377 -13.32 15.41 9.99
CA ASP A 377 -13.63 16.11 11.22
C ASP A 377 -14.46 15.21 12.15
N THR A 378 -14.11 15.19 13.43
CA THR A 378 -14.84 14.47 14.47
C THR A 378 -15.54 15.47 15.38
N ALA A 379 -16.48 15.01 16.23
CA ALA A 379 -17.22 15.90 17.12
C ALA A 379 -16.34 16.71 18.10
N VAL A 380 -15.04 16.40 18.17
CA VAL A 380 -14.05 17.05 19.03
C VAL A 380 -12.76 17.48 18.31
N ASN A 381 -12.55 17.08 17.04
CA ASN A 381 -11.32 17.37 16.29
C ASN A 381 -11.63 17.96 14.91
N ARG A 382 -11.07 19.15 14.64
CA ARG A 382 -11.25 19.93 13.40
C ARG A 382 -10.08 19.79 12.42
N ASN A 383 -9.13 18.90 12.68
CA ASN A 383 -7.94 18.73 11.84
C ASN A 383 -8.16 17.76 10.67
N GLY A 384 -9.41 17.34 10.44
CA GLY A 384 -9.77 16.50 9.30
C GLY A 384 -9.58 17.24 7.97
N ILE A 385 -9.22 16.50 6.92
CA ILE A 385 -9.21 17.01 5.54
C ILE A 385 -10.63 17.03 4.91
N PHE A 386 -11.61 16.36 5.54
CA PHE A 386 -13.04 16.40 5.19
C PHE A 386 -13.91 16.92 6.34
N THR A 387 -15.04 17.54 6.04
CA THR A 387 -16.09 17.88 7.03
C THR A 387 -16.92 16.64 7.43
N PHE A 388 -17.78 16.76 8.45
CA PHE A 388 -18.74 15.70 8.85
C PHE A 388 -19.58 15.13 7.72
N ASN A 389 -19.88 15.96 6.72
CA ASN A 389 -20.72 15.60 5.57
C ASN A 389 -19.87 15.26 4.32
N ASN A 390 -18.61 14.84 4.53
CA ASN A 390 -17.66 14.42 3.50
C ASN A 390 -17.31 15.49 2.46
N MET A 391 -17.43 16.77 2.81
CA MET A 391 -16.97 17.86 1.93
C MET A 391 -15.45 18.07 2.12
N LYS A 392 -14.70 18.17 1.03
CA LYS A 392 -13.26 18.48 1.08
C LYS A 392 -13.05 19.87 1.66
N LYS A 393 -12.21 19.97 2.69
CA LYS A 393 -11.79 21.23 3.31
C LYS A 393 -10.60 21.83 2.57
N PRO A 394 -10.27 23.12 2.77
CA PRO A 394 -9.03 23.74 2.29
C PRO A 394 -7.78 22.87 2.54
N LEU A 395 -7.68 22.23 3.71
CA LEU A 395 -6.56 21.37 4.07
C LEU A 395 -6.38 20.16 3.14
N TYR A 396 -7.47 19.64 2.54
CA TYR A 396 -7.40 18.58 1.53
C TYR A 396 -6.63 19.05 0.29
N TYR A 397 -6.94 20.25 -0.20
CA TYR A 397 -6.33 20.80 -1.41
C TYR A 397 -4.88 21.20 -1.16
N LEU A 398 -4.61 21.83 -0.01
CA LEU A 398 -3.25 22.13 0.42
C LEU A 398 -2.38 20.87 0.50
N ARG A 399 -2.93 19.78 1.03
CA ARG A 399 -2.25 18.48 1.06
C ARG A 399 -1.85 18.02 -0.33
N ARG A 400 -2.73 18.19 -1.34
CA ARG A 400 -2.40 17.85 -2.74
C ARG A 400 -1.29 18.73 -3.32
N PHE A 401 -1.25 20.02 -2.99
CA PHE A 401 -0.17 20.92 -3.45
C PHE A 401 1.19 20.50 -2.89
N LEU A 402 1.24 20.16 -1.60
CA LEU A 402 2.47 19.68 -0.96
C LEU A 402 2.96 18.35 -1.54
N PHE A 403 2.04 17.43 -1.87
CA PHE A 403 2.40 16.17 -2.54
C PHE A 403 2.92 16.36 -3.97
N ALA A 404 2.54 17.44 -4.64
CA ALA A 404 2.93 17.72 -6.02
C ALA A 404 4.31 18.41 -6.14
N GLN A 405 4.91 18.82 -5.01
CA GLN A 405 6.20 19.52 -4.97
C GLN A 405 7.35 18.63 -5.45
N TYR A 406 8.34 19.23 -6.13
CA TYR A 406 9.58 18.56 -6.48
C TYR A 406 10.41 18.22 -5.22
N ASN A 407 11.41 17.35 -5.41
CA ASN A 407 12.25 16.89 -4.30
C ASN A 407 13.33 17.89 -3.89
N THR A 408 13.74 18.78 -4.79
CA THR A 408 14.78 19.76 -4.52
C THR A 408 14.16 21.08 -4.09
N VAL A 409 14.44 21.50 -2.86
CA VAL A 409 14.07 22.83 -2.36
C VAL A 409 15.07 23.84 -2.93
N GLY A 410 14.58 24.77 -3.75
CA GLY A 410 15.38 25.83 -4.35
C GLY A 410 15.52 27.07 -3.45
N GLY A 411 14.60 27.23 -2.49
CA GLY A 411 14.59 28.30 -1.50
C GLY A 411 13.28 28.32 -0.72
N HIS A 412 13.28 28.83 0.50
CA HIS A 412 12.08 28.99 1.31
C HIS A 412 12.29 30.09 2.36
N ASP A 413 11.19 30.59 2.89
CA ASP A 413 11.14 31.55 4.01
C ASP A 413 9.85 31.32 4.81
N GLU A 414 9.46 32.25 5.68
CA GLU A 414 8.29 32.14 6.57
C GLU A 414 6.94 32.04 5.84
N TRP A 415 6.86 32.48 4.58
CA TRP A 415 5.62 32.60 3.81
C TRP A 415 5.66 31.95 2.42
N TYR A 416 6.79 31.35 2.02
CA TYR A 416 6.90 30.66 0.74
C TYR A 416 7.90 29.49 0.75
N MET A 417 7.70 28.58 -0.18
CA MET A 417 8.65 27.54 -0.55
C MET A 417 8.72 27.41 -2.06
N ILE A 418 9.93 27.31 -2.58
CA ILE A 418 10.24 27.05 -3.98
C ILE A 418 10.86 25.66 -4.08
N THR A 419 10.30 24.83 -4.96
CA THR A 419 10.93 23.58 -5.36
C THR A 419 11.24 23.59 -6.84
N VAL A 420 12.33 22.94 -7.24
CA VAL A 420 12.88 23.00 -8.59
C VAL A 420 13.15 21.60 -9.13
N ASN A 421 13.03 21.46 -10.44
CA ASN A 421 13.43 20.26 -11.18
C ASN A 421 13.88 20.66 -12.59
N ASP A 422 15.19 20.57 -12.84
CA ASP A 422 15.85 21.07 -14.06
C ASP A 422 15.50 22.54 -14.35
N SER A 423 14.73 22.81 -15.41
CA SER A 423 14.25 24.14 -15.80
C SER A 423 12.84 24.47 -15.29
N ASN A 424 12.21 23.58 -14.52
CA ASN A 424 10.85 23.76 -14.01
C ASN A 424 10.88 24.22 -12.55
N VAL A 425 9.99 25.16 -12.22
CA VAL A 425 9.90 25.76 -10.89
C VAL A 425 8.48 25.58 -10.36
N GLN A 426 8.37 25.29 -9.08
CA GLN A 426 7.12 25.24 -8.33
C GLN A 426 7.23 26.18 -7.14
N ILE A 427 6.21 27.01 -6.93
CA ILE A 427 6.19 27.99 -5.85
C ILE A 427 4.90 27.77 -5.06
N LEU A 428 5.02 27.47 -3.77
CA LEU A 428 3.91 27.45 -2.83
C LEU A 428 4.08 28.62 -1.87
N PHE A 429 3.11 29.52 -1.85
CA PHE A 429 3.20 30.77 -1.09
C PHE A 429 1.81 31.23 -0.65
N PHE A 430 1.77 32.07 0.38
CA PHE A 430 0.51 32.50 0.97
C PHE A 430 0.60 33.89 1.57
N ASN A 431 -0.55 34.51 1.75
CA ASN A 431 -0.70 35.72 2.53
C ASN A 431 -1.12 35.34 3.95
N GLU A 432 -0.30 35.65 4.95
CA GLU A 432 -0.64 35.39 6.35
C GLU A 432 -1.47 36.51 7.01
N ASP A 433 -1.55 37.68 6.37
CA ASP A 433 -2.33 38.80 6.85
C ASP A 433 -3.83 38.48 6.69
N ALA A 434 -4.56 38.58 7.80
CA ALA A 434 -5.98 38.28 7.87
C ALA A 434 -6.88 39.43 7.39
N GLU A 435 -6.31 40.62 7.18
CA GLU A 435 -7.04 41.85 6.89
C GLU A 435 -6.63 42.48 5.55
N ASN A 436 -5.33 42.47 5.24
CA ASN A 436 -4.79 43.22 4.10
C ASN A 436 -4.33 42.32 2.94
N PRO A 437 -4.67 42.67 1.69
CA PRO A 437 -4.12 41.98 0.53
C PRO A 437 -2.62 42.30 0.36
N GLN A 438 -1.87 41.35 -0.16
CA GLN A 438 -0.43 41.49 -0.40
C GLN A 438 -0.11 41.31 -1.90
N ASN A 439 0.82 42.12 -2.40
CA ASN A 439 1.43 41.88 -3.71
C ASN A 439 2.77 41.22 -3.49
N LEU A 440 2.91 40.00 -4.00
CA LEU A 440 4.12 39.20 -3.83
C LEU A 440 4.78 39.03 -5.21
N GLU A 441 6.10 39.18 -5.24
CA GLU A 441 6.89 39.10 -6.46
C GLU A 441 8.04 38.11 -6.26
N PHE A 442 8.26 37.29 -7.28
CA PHE A 442 9.34 36.32 -7.35
C PHE A 442 10.16 36.59 -8.60
N ASP A 443 11.38 37.08 -8.40
CA ASP A 443 12.33 37.30 -9.48
C ASP A 443 13.04 35.99 -9.82
N LEU A 444 12.73 35.44 -10.99
CA LEU A 444 13.29 34.17 -11.47
C LEU A 444 14.39 34.45 -12.49
N PHE A 445 15.59 33.94 -12.23
CA PHE A 445 16.77 34.10 -13.07
C PHE A 445 17.20 32.78 -13.71
N ASN A 446 18.03 32.85 -14.76
CA ASN A 446 18.54 31.71 -15.52
C ASN A 446 17.45 30.82 -16.15
N MET A 447 16.34 31.41 -16.58
CA MET A 447 15.20 30.74 -17.19
C MET A 447 14.97 31.15 -18.65
N PRO A 448 15.88 30.88 -19.60
CA PRO A 448 15.65 31.19 -21.01
C PRO A 448 14.64 30.20 -21.62
N GLY A 449 13.75 30.72 -22.49
CA GLY A 449 12.79 29.93 -23.26
C GLY A 449 11.33 30.33 -23.01
N LYS A 450 10.42 29.45 -23.43
CA LYS A 450 8.98 29.61 -23.22
C LYS A 450 8.53 28.75 -22.04
N TYR A 451 7.65 29.31 -21.21
CA TYR A 451 7.15 28.67 -20.00
C TYR A 451 5.64 28.80 -19.92
N GLN A 452 4.98 27.73 -19.50
CA GLN A 452 3.59 27.76 -19.07
C GLN A 452 3.55 27.91 -17.55
N ILE A 453 2.89 28.96 -17.09
CA ILE A 453 2.62 29.24 -15.69
C ILE A 453 1.19 28.78 -15.41
N THR A 454 1.01 27.85 -14.49
CA THR A 454 -0.29 27.36 -14.03
C THR A 454 -0.42 27.68 -12.54
N GLU A 455 -1.39 28.52 -12.19
CA GLU A 455 -1.68 28.96 -10.83
C GLU A 455 -2.91 28.23 -10.31
N HIS A 456 -2.76 27.55 -9.17
CA HIS A 456 -3.83 26.94 -8.41
C HIS A 456 -4.06 27.77 -7.15
N ARG A 457 -5.16 28.53 -7.10
CA ARG A 457 -5.46 29.46 -6.01
C ARG A 457 -6.55 28.89 -5.10
N LEU A 458 -6.18 28.65 -3.85
CA LEU A 458 -7.10 28.27 -2.78
C LEU A 458 -7.50 29.53 -2.01
N ARG A 459 -8.68 30.06 -2.32
CA ARG A 459 -9.15 31.35 -1.78
C ARG A 459 -9.74 31.21 -0.39
N ALA A 460 -9.43 32.15 0.49
CA ALA A 460 -9.99 32.18 1.84
C ALA A 460 -11.52 32.35 1.83
N ASP A 461 -12.03 33.19 0.92
CA ASP A 461 -13.45 33.57 0.81
C ASP A 461 -14.35 32.52 0.14
N SER A 462 -13.76 31.46 -0.41
CA SER A 462 -14.44 30.48 -1.25
C SER A 462 -14.12 29.07 -0.75
N ASN A 463 -14.45 28.77 0.51
CA ASN A 463 -14.25 27.45 1.09
C ASN A 463 -15.58 26.76 1.42
N CYS A 464 -15.53 25.43 1.52
CA CYS A 464 -16.73 24.62 1.71
C CYS A 464 -17.51 24.96 2.99
N LEU A 465 -16.86 25.43 4.05
CA LEU A 465 -17.51 25.76 5.31
C LEU A 465 -18.21 27.10 5.27
N ASP A 466 -17.64 28.10 4.59
CA ASP A 466 -18.31 29.39 4.40
C ASP A 466 -19.51 29.26 3.47
N LEU A 467 -19.39 28.48 2.40
CA LEU A 467 -20.52 28.16 1.51
C LEU A 467 -21.61 27.38 2.25
N TRP A 468 -21.22 26.42 3.09
CA TRP A 468 -22.17 25.68 3.92
C TRP A 468 -22.80 26.57 5.01
N ARG A 469 -22.05 27.52 5.58
CA ARG A 469 -22.56 28.53 6.53
C ARG A 469 -23.60 29.44 5.90
N GLN A 470 -23.43 29.83 4.63
CA GLN A 470 -24.45 30.60 3.88
C GLN A 470 -25.76 29.83 3.73
N MET A 471 -25.70 28.50 3.75
CA MET A 471 -26.85 27.60 3.82
C MET A 471 -27.29 27.30 5.26
N GLU A 472 -26.89 28.13 6.23
CA GLU A 472 -27.14 27.97 7.66
C GLU A 472 -26.64 26.63 8.24
N TYR A 473 -25.57 26.08 7.67
CA TYR A 473 -25.09 24.72 7.96
C TYR A 473 -26.17 23.66 7.77
N LYS A 474 -26.98 23.80 6.71
CA LYS A 474 -28.01 22.83 6.30
C LYS A 474 -27.54 21.41 6.53
N SER A 475 -28.24 20.75 7.43
CA SER A 475 -27.95 19.42 7.93
C SER A 475 -27.95 18.37 6.82
N ASP A 476 -28.91 18.47 5.89
CA ASP A 476 -29.11 17.58 4.76
C ASP A 476 -28.80 18.23 3.42
N LEU A 477 -27.52 18.37 3.12
CA LEU A 477 -27.09 18.73 1.76
C LEU A 477 -27.39 17.58 0.81
N THR A 478 -28.13 17.87 -0.26
CA THR A 478 -28.28 16.95 -1.40
C THR A 478 -26.92 16.74 -2.07
N GLU A 479 -26.77 15.63 -2.81
CA GLU A 479 -25.52 15.39 -3.56
C GLU A 479 -25.23 16.49 -4.58
N ASN A 480 -26.26 17.09 -5.18
CA ASN A 480 -26.09 18.25 -6.06
C ASN A 480 -25.59 19.49 -5.30
N GLU A 481 -26.13 19.77 -4.11
CA GLU A 481 -25.64 20.89 -3.28
C GLU A 481 -24.21 20.66 -2.79
N LYS A 482 -23.86 19.43 -2.39
CA LYS A 482 -22.47 19.07 -2.05
C LYS A 482 -21.55 19.26 -3.23
N GLN A 483 -21.97 18.82 -4.42
CA GLN A 483 -21.20 18.97 -5.64
C GLN A 483 -20.99 20.46 -5.98
N GLN A 484 -22.03 21.29 -5.91
CA GLN A 484 -21.92 22.73 -6.12
C GLN A 484 -20.98 23.40 -5.12
N ILE A 485 -21.09 23.06 -3.82
CA ILE A 485 -20.15 23.55 -2.80
C ILE A 485 -18.73 23.11 -3.12
N GLN A 486 -18.53 21.88 -3.59
CA GLN A 486 -17.21 21.38 -3.96
C GLN A 486 -16.62 22.08 -5.19
N GLU A 487 -17.43 22.32 -6.22
CA GLU A 487 -17.01 23.05 -7.42
C GLU A 487 -16.62 24.49 -7.07
N MET A 488 -17.37 25.14 -6.17
CA MET A 488 -17.09 26.50 -5.72
C MET A 488 -15.93 26.60 -4.72
N SER A 489 -15.64 25.53 -3.97
CA SER A 489 -14.57 25.49 -2.97
C SER A 489 -13.25 24.88 -3.45
N ALA A 490 -13.24 24.30 -4.65
CA ALA A 490 -12.04 23.79 -5.27
C ALA A 490 -11.09 24.95 -5.66
N PRO A 491 -9.76 24.70 -5.71
CA PRO A 491 -8.81 25.70 -6.16
C PRO A 491 -9.15 26.22 -7.55
N ARG A 492 -9.13 27.54 -7.73
CA ARG A 492 -9.26 28.15 -9.05
C ARG A 492 -7.97 27.95 -9.82
N ILE A 493 -8.09 27.46 -11.05
CA ILE A 493 -6.94 27.18 -11.89
C ILE A 493 -6.90 28.21 -13.01
N LEU A 494 -5.81 28.96 -13.09
CA LEU A 494 -5.52 29.89 -14.16
C LEU A 494 -4.19 29.51 -14.80
N TRP A 495 -4.03 29.75 -16.09
CA TRP A 495 -2.75 29.54 -16.75
C TRP A 495 -2.47 30.61 -17.79
N LYS A 496 -1.18 30.84 -18.03
CA LYS A 496 -0.67 31.73 -19.08
C LYS A 496 0.68 31.25 -19.59
N THR A 497 1.06 31.67 -20.79
CA THR A 497 2.39 31.39 -21.34
C THR A 497 3.22 32.66 -21.32
N VAL A 498 4.50 32.54 -20.95
CA VAL A 498 5.47 33.63 -20.93
C VAL A 498 6.72 33.21 -21.69
N SER A 499 7.31 34.15 -22.43
CA SER A 499 8.64 33.96 -23.03
C SER A 499 9.65 34.78 -22.24
N SER A 500 10.77 34.18 -21.86
CA SER A 500 11.85 34.85 -21.14
C SER A 500 13.18 34.68 -21.90
N SER A 501 13.96 35.77 -21.96
CA SER A 501 15.32 35.77 -22.50
C SER A 501 16.37 35.32 -21.48
N GLY A 502 15.97 35.02 -20.24
CA GLY A 502 16.88 34.60 -19.18
C GLY A 502 16.38 34.91 -17.77
N SER A 503 15.55 35.92 -17.57
CA SER A 503 14.86 36.17 -16.30
C SER A 503 13.44 36.71 -16.53
N PHE A 504 12.56 36.55 -15.55
CA PHE A 504 11.28 37.25 -15.49
C PHE A 504 10.76 37.29 -14.05
N THR A 505 9.96 38.30 -13.74
CA THR A 505 9.28 38.45 -12.45
C THR A 505 7.90 37.81 -12.53
N TYR A 506 7.62 36.86 -11.64
CA TYR A 506 6.27 36.38 -11.41
C TYR A 506 5.67 37.16 -10.25
N SER A 507 4.61 37.93 -10.53
CA SER A 507 3.87 38.68 -9.52
C SER A 507 2.45 38.13 -9.34
N ALA A 508 1.99 38.10 -8.10
CA ALA A 508 0.64 37.71 -7.74
C ALA A 508 0.12 38.60 -6.61
N LYS A 509 -1.11 39.12 -6.80
CA LYS A 509 -1.87 39.76 -5.73
C LYS A 509 -2.68 38.69 -5.00
N LEU A 510 -2.48 38.58 -3.69
CA LEU A 510 -3.19 37.65 -2.81
C LEU A 510 -4.16 38.44 -1.93
N ASP A 511 -5.41 37.97 -1.87
CA ASP A 511 -6.35 38.45 -0.86
C ASP A 511 -5.94 37.93 0.52
N PRO A 512 -6.50 38.45 1.63
CA PRO A 512 -6.20 37.97 2.97
C PRO A 512 -6.35 36.45 3.10
N LEU A 513 -5.35 35.78 3.67
CA LEU A 513 -5.29 34.33 3.89
C LEU A 513 -5.30 33.45 2.61
N ASP A 514 -5.14 34.01 1.42
CA ASP A 514 -5.03 33.21 0.19
C ASP A 514 -3.78 32.31 0.20
N ILE A 515 -3.93 31.10 -0.35
CA ILE A 515 -2.82 30.17 -0.58
C ILE A 515 -2.73 29.89 -2.08
N VAL A 516 -1.55 30.03 -2.65
CA VAL A 516 -1.30 29.86 -4.08
C VAL A 516 -0.21 28.82 -4.31
N PHE A 517 -0.50 27.87 -5.19
CA PHE A 517 0.47 26.93 -5.72
C PHE A 517 0.65 27.18 -7.22
N THR A 518 1.85 27.58 -7.62
CA THR A 518 2.19 27.93 -9.00
C THR A 518 3.19 26.96 -9.57
N GLU A 519 2.87 26.40 -10.74
CA GLU A 519 3.74 25.55 -11.54
C GLU A 519 4.23 26.33 -12.77
N ILE A 520 5.54 26.46 -12.91
CA ILE A 520 6.21 27.13 -14.03
C ILE A 520 6.99 26.05 -14.80
N LYS A 521 6.42 25.60 -15.91
CA LYS A 521 6.96 24.49 -16.71
C LYS A 521 7.47 24.98 -18.06
N LYS A 522 8.68 24.57 -18.42
CA LYS A 522 9.26 24.88 -19.74
C LYS A 522 8.46 24.17 -20.82
N THR A 523 7.99 24.91 -21.81
CA THR A 523 7.31 24.34 -22.97
C THR A 523 8.36 23.98 -24.02
N GLN A 524 8.16 22.86 -24.71
CA GLN A 524 9.04 22.41 -25.80
C GLN A 524 9.05 23.39 -26.97
#